data_AF-A0A966T584-F1
#
_entry.id   AF-A0A966T584-F1
#
_cell.length_a   1.000
_cell.length_b   1.000
_cell.length_c   1.000
_cell.angle_alpha   90.00
_cell.angle_beta   90.00
_cell.angle_gamma   90.00
#
_symmetry.space_group_name_H-M   'P 1'
#
loop_
_entity.id
_entity.type
_entity.pdbx_description
1 polymer ?
#
loop_
_entity_poly.entity_id
_entity_poly.type
_entity_poly.pdbx_seq_one_letter_code
_entity_poly.pdbx_strand_id
1 'polypeptide(L)'
;MRMPGPRSSTKSNLPRLSPSRINTFLGCPMKYRFQYVDSIPKLPVEVALRGNFTHRILELLLQRPAQQRTTDAARSAFDQAQREFLNDDEFRLLALDPDAT
;
A
#
# COMPACT_ATOMS: atom_id res chain seq x y z
N MET A 1 20.59 -37.21 -34.23
CA MET A 1 20.96 -35.92 -33.61
C MET A 1 19.66 -35.20 -33.25
N ARG A 2 19.24 -35.21 -31.99
CA ARG A 2 17.92 -34.69 -31.56
C ARG A 2 18.13 -33.26 -31.04
N MET A 3 17.57 -32.27 -31.72
CA MET A 3 17.66 -30.87 -31.32
C MET A 3 16.89 -30.65 -30.00
N PRO A 4 17.40 -29.84 -29.06
CA PRO A 4 16.65 -29.46 -27.88
C PRO A 4 15.55 -28.46 -28.28
N GLY A 5 14.31 -28.76 -27.88
CA GLY A 5 13.14 -27.92 -28.15
C GLY A 5 13.19 -26.56 -27.44
N PRO A 6 12.33 -25.60 -27.85
CA PRO A 6 12.34 -24.24 -27.31
C PRO A 6 12.00 -24.26 -25.82
N ARG A 7 12.89 -23.72 -24.98
CA ARG A 7 12.62 -23.49 -23.56
C ARG A 7 11.50 -22.46 -23.45
N SER A 8 10.35 -22.88 -22.93
CA SER A 8 9.24 -22.00 -22.57
C SER A 8 9.74 -20.93 -21.61
N SER A 9 9.70 -19.66 -22.03
CA SER A 9 10.01 -18.52 -21.17
C SER A 9 8.86 -18.31 -20.18
N THR A 10 8.97 -18.93 -19.01
CA THR A 10 8.23 -18.47 -17.83
C THR A 10 8.64 -17.03 -17.60
N LYS A 11 7.73 -16.08 -17.84
CA LYS A 11 7.94 -14.66 -17.53
C LYS A 11 8.36 -14.57 -16.06
N SER A 12 9.64 -14.30 -15.82
CA SER A 12 10.12 -13.98 -14.48
C SER A 12 9.36 -12.74 -14.03
N ASN A 13 8.63 -12.85 -12.92
CA ASN A 13 8.07 -11.69 -12.23
C ASN A 13 9.24 -10.85 -11.72
N LEU A 14 9.82 -10.03 -12.59
CA LEU A 14 10.86 -9.09 -12.20
C LEU A 14 10.24 -8.18 -11.13
N PRO A 15 10.86 -8.07 -9.94
CA PRO A 15 10.35 -7.18 -8.91
C PRO A 15 10.32 -5.77 -9.47
N ARG A 16 9.11 -5.19 -9.56
CA ARG A 16 8.93 -3.81 -10.03
C ARG A 16 9.78 -2.88 -9.15
N LEU A 17 10.70 -2.14 -9.76
CA LEU A 17 11.54 -1.18 -9.07
C LEU A 17 10.72 0.08 -8.81
N SER A 18 10.61 0.47 -7.54
CA SER A 18 10.06 1.77 -7.14
C SER A 18 11.14 2.54 -6.37
N PRO A 19 11.08 3.88 -6.30
CA PRO A 19 12.06 4.67 -5.55
C PRO A 19 12.23 4.20 -4.09
N SER A 20 11.14 3.80 -3.42
CA SER A 20 11.17 3.25 -2.06
C SER A 20 11.90 1.88 -1.99
N ARG A 21 11.69 1.00 -2.98
CA ARG A 21 12.39 -0.29 -3.08
C ARG A 21 13.89 -0.11 -3.30
N ILE A 22 14.27 0.83 -4.17
CA ILE A 22 15.68 1.15 -4.44
C ILE A 22 16.34 1.70 -3.17
N ASN A 23 15.71 2.66 -2.50
CA ASN A 23 16.25 3.21 -1.23
C ASN A 23 16.40 2.13 -0.15
N THR A 24 15.49 1.15 -0.09
CA THR A 24 15.61 0.01 0.83
C THR A 24 16.82 -0.85 0.50
N PHE A 25 17.07 -1.13 -0.79
CA PHE A 25 18.23 -1.90 -1.23
C PHE A 25 19.55 -1.16 -0.96
N LEU A 26 19.62 0.13 -1.31
CA LEU A 26 20.80 0.96 -1.07
C LEU A 26 21.11 1.10 0.42
N GLY A 27 20.09 1.19 1.28
CA GLY A 27 20.27 1.27 2.73
C GLY A 27 20.64 -0.07 3.38
N CYS A 28 20.03 -1.18 2.95
CA CYS A 28 20.34 -2.52 3.45
C CYS A 28 19.84 -3.61 2.46
N PRO A 29 20.73 -4.26 1.70
CA PRO A 29 20.34 -5.30 0.73
C PRO A 29 19.60 -6.48 1.36
N MET A 30 19.97 -6.88 2.59
CA MET A 30 19.30 -7.97 3.31
C MET A 30 17.86 -7.61 3.69
N LYS A 31 17.60 -6.37 4.12
CA LYS A 31 16.25 -5.87 4.39
C LYS A 31 15.38 -5.88 3.14
N TYR A 32 15.96 -5.51 1.99
CA TYR A 32 15.28 -5.60 0.70
C TYR A 32 14.89 -7.05 0.35
N ARG A 33 15.81 -8.01 0.52
CA ARG A 33 15.53 -9.43 0.27
C ARG A 33 14.36 -9.93 1.11
N PHE A 34 14.41 -9.73 2.43
CA PHE A 34 13.35 -10.18 3.33
C PHE A 34 11.98 -9.58 3.01
N GLN A 35 11.93 -8.31 2.60
CA GLN A 35 10.66 -7.62 2.35
C GLN A 35 10.08 -7.87 0.96
N TYR A 36 10.92 -7.86 -0.07
CA TYR A 36 10.47 -7.81 -1.46
C TYR A 36 10.77 -9.07 -2.27
N VAL A 37 11.69 -9.92 -1.80
CA VAL A 37 12.02 -11.20 -2.45
C VAL A 37 11.37 -12.36 -1.69
N ASP A 38 11.63 -12.44 -0.39
CA ASP A 38 11.10 -13.51 0.47
C ASP A 38 9.68 -13.18 0.97
N SER A 39 9.20 -11.94 0.76
CA SER A 39 7.85 -11.46 1.11
C SER A 39 7.39 -11.84 2.52
N ILE A 40 8.28 -11.69 3.49
CA ILE A 40 7.98 -12.01 4.89
C ILE A 40 6.85 -11.07 5.38
N PRO A 41 5.71 -11.61 5.85
CA PRO A 41 4.61 -10.79 6.36
C PRO A 41 5.09 -9.91 7.51
N LYS A 42 4.75 -8.62 7.43
CA LYS A 42 4.99 -7.68 8.52
C LYS A 42 3.68 -7.35 9.20
N LEU A 43 3.73 -7.17 10.51
CA LEU A 43 2.62 -6.52 11.19
C LEU A 43 2.45 -5.11 10.63
N PRO A 44 1.22 -4.69 10.32
CA PRO A 44 0.95 -3.33 9.87
C PRO A 44 1.36 -2.35 10.96
N VAL A 45 2.06 -1.29 10.57
CA VAL A 45 2.49 -0.22 11.47
C VAL A 45 1.50 0.94 11.38
N GLU A 46 1.13 1.52 12.52
CA GLU A 46 0.13 2.61 12.61
C GLU A 46 0.40 3.74 11.61
N VAL A 47 1.67 4.14 11.49
CA VAL A 47 2.09 5.23 10.60
C VAL A 47 1.75 4.95 9.13
N ALA A 48 1.91 3.70 8.69
CA ALA A 48 1.60 3.31 7.31
C ALA A 48 0.08 3.31 7.06
N LEU A 49 -0.71 2.83 8.01
CA LEU A 49 -2.17 2.81 7.92
C LEU A 49 -2.75 4.22 7.92
N ARG A 50 -2.27 5.13 8.78
CA ARG A 50 -2.69 6.55 8.78
C ARG A 50 -2.41 7.21 7.44
N GLY A 51 -1.25 6.93 6.86
CA GLY A 51 -0.88 7.39 5.52
C GLY A 51 -1.86 6.89 4.46
N ASN A 52 -2.08 5.57 4.41
CA ASN A 52 -3.01 4.94 3.46
C ASN A 52 -4.44 5.51 3.60
N PHE A 53 -4.92 5.67 4.83
CA PHE A 53 -6.23 6.24 5.11
C PHE A 53 -6.35 7.69 4.61
N THR A 54 -5.35 8.53 4.91
CA THR A 54 -5.29 9.91 4.44
C THR A 54 -5.25 9.98 2.91
N HIS A 55 -4.43 9.15 2.28
CA HIS A 55 -4.35 9.04 0.83
C HIS A 55 -5.69 8.67 0.21
N ARG A 56 -6.42 7.73 0.81
CA ARG A 56 -7.74 7.32 0.32
C ARG A 56 -8.75 8.46 0.36
N ILE A 57 -8.78 9.22 1.44
CA ILE A 57 -9.66 10.39 1.56
C ILE A 57 -9.33 11.41 0.46
N LEU A 58 -8.04 11.69 0.24
CA LEU A 58 -7.59 12.62 -0.78
C LEU A 58 -7.91 12.15 -2.19
N GLU A 59 -7.81 10.85 -2.48
CA GLU A 59 -8.27 10.28 -3.76
C GLU A 59 -9.75 10.55 -3.99
N LEU A 60 -10.61 10.22 -3.02
CA LEU A 60 -12.06 10.42 -3.12
C LEU A 60 -12.43 11.89 -3.30
N LEU A 61 -11.73 12.79 -2.62
CA LEU A 61 -11.93 14.23 -2.75
C LEU A 61 -11.46 14.76 -4.10
N LEU A 62 -10.28 14.35 -4.56
CA LEU A 62 -9.65 14.86 -5.78
C LEU A 62 -10.25 14.30 -7.06
N GLN A 63 -10.98 13.18 -6.99
CA GLN A 63 -11.83 12.69 -8.08
C GLN A 63 -12.94 13.69 -8.45
N ARG A 64 -13.31 14.60 -7.54
CA ARG A 64 -14.30 15.65 -7.81
C ARG A 64 -13.66 16.83 -8.57
N PRO A 65 -14.43 17.55 -9.41
CA PRO A 65 -14.02 18.83 -9.99
C PRO A 65 -13.56 19.82 -8.91
N ALA A 66 -12.63 20.70 -9.26
CA ALA A 66 -11.99 21.61 -8.30
C ALA A 66 -12.99 22.42 -7.45
N GLN A 67 -14.09 22.87 -8.05
CA GLN A 67 -15.14 23.66 -7.41
C GLN A 67 -15.95 22.86 -6.37
N GLN A 68 -15.92 21.52 -6.45
CA GLN A 68 -16.67 20.62 -5.58
C GLN A 68 -15.81 20.01 -4.46
N ARG A 69 -14.54 20.44 -4.35
CA ARG A 69 -13.59 20.01 -3.29
C ARG A 69 -13.77 20.85 -2.04
N THR A 70 -14.96 20.79 -1.45
CA THR A 70 -15.32 21.53 -0.24
C THR A 70 -14.99 20.74 1.03
N THR A 71 -15.06 21.39 2.18
CA THR A 71 -14.95 20.74 3.50
C THR A 71 -16.01 19.67 3.71
N ASP A 72 -17.24 19.93 3.25
CA ASP A 72 -18.34 18.96 3.34
C ASP A 72 -18.07 17.73 2.47
N ALA A 73 -17.54 17.94 1.26
CA ALA A 73 -17.10 16.85 0.40
C ALA A 73 -15.98 16.01 1.04
N ALA A 74 -15.04 16.66 1.73
CA ALA A 74 -13.99 15.99 2.47
C ALA A 74 -14.54 15.18 3.66
N ARG A 75 -15.55 15.69 4.37
CA ARG A 75 -16.24 14.96 5.45
C ARG A 75 -16.93 13.70 4.91
N SER A 76 -17.66 13.83 3.79
CA SER A 76 -18.26 12.66 3.14
C SER A 76 -17.23 11.64 2.65
N ALA A 77 -16.08 12.10 2.14
CA ALA A 77 -14.98 11.23 1.74
C ALA A 77 -14.34 10.51 2.94
N PHE A 78 -14.22 11.19 4.09
CA PHE A 78 -13.79 10.60 5.35
C PHE A 78 -14.75 9.49 5.78
N ASP A 79 -16.06 9.75 5.84
CA ASP A 79 -17.05 8.76 6.29
C ASP A 79 -17.10 7.54 5.35
N GLN A 80 -16.83 7.74 4.06
CA GLN A 80 -16.67 6.65 3.11
C GLN A 80 -15.40 5.84 3.39
N ALA A 81 -14.23 6.49 3.48
CA ALA A 81 -12.96 5.82 3.73
C ALA A 81 -12.99 5.08 5.08
N GLN A 82 -13.61 5.66 6.11
CA GLN A 82 -13.74 5.02 7.43
C GLN A 82 -14.54 3.72 7.35
N ARG A 83 -15.66 3.71 6.60
CA ARG A 83 -16.43 2.47 6.37
C ARG A 83 -15.65 1.42 5.58
N GLU A 84 -14.83 1.84 4.62
CA GLU A 84 -13.96 0.92 3.87
C GLU A 84 -12.92 0.27 4.81
N PHE A 85 -12.22 1.08 5.61
CA PHE A 85 -11.13 0.61 6.48
C PHE A 85 -11.60 -0.14 7.73
N LEU A 86 -12.77 0.17 8.31
CA LEU A 86 -13.32 -0.60 9.45
C LEU A 86 -13.61 -2.07 9.10
N ASN A 87 -13.79 -2.37 7.82
CA ASN A 87 -13.98 -3.74 7.32
C ASN A 87 -12.66 -4.43 6.97
N ASP A 88 -11.52 -3.74 7.08
CA ASP A 88 -10.19 -4.30 6.81
C ASP A 88 -9.59 -4.88 8.10
N ASP A 89 -9.20 -6.15 8.05
CA ASP A 89 -8.57 -6.84 9.17
C ASP A 89 -7.25 -6.20 9.59
N GLU A 90 -6.48 -5.59 8.67
CA GLU A 90 -5.26 -4.84 9.03
C GLU A 90 -5.57 -3.63 9.91
N PHE A 91 -6.71 -2.98 9.68
CA PHE A 91 -7.13 -1.83 10.48
C PHE A 91 -7.67 -2.26 11.84
N ARG A 92 -8.40 -3.38 11.89
CA ARG A 92 -8.89 -3.99 13.16
C ARG A 92 -7.75 -4.43 14.07
N LEU A 93 -6.69 -4.99 13.48
CA LEU A 93 -5.50 -5.44 14.22
C LEU A 93 -4.75 -4.30 14.91
N LEU A 94 -4.97 -3.06 14.48
CA LEU A 94 -4.27 -1.91 15.03
C LEU A 94 -4.87 -1.42 16.35
N ALA A 95 -6.10 -1.82 16.70
CA ALA A 95 -6.79 -1.48 17.95
C ALA A 95 -6.53 -0.04 18.42
N LEU A 96 -6.68 0.92 17.49
CA LEU A 96 -6.40 2.32 17.75
C LEU A 96 -7.30 2.80 18.89
N ASP A 97 -6.68 3.17 20.00
CA ASP A 97 -7.37 3.73 21.16
C ASP A 97 -7.97 5.09 20.76
N PRO A 98 -9.30 5.28 20.84
CA PRO A 98 -9.94 6.54 20.49
C PRO A 98 -9.45 7.72 21.35
N ASP A 99 -8.77 7.45 22.47
CA ASP A 99 -8.23 8.46 23.40
C ASP A 99 -6.74 8.78 23.19
N ALA A 100 -6.10 8.23 22.15
CA ALA A 100 -4.71 8.57 21.80
C ALA A 100 -4.61 9.93 21.08
N THR A 101 -4.85 10.99 21.86
CA THR A 101 -4.54 12.44 21.72
C THR A 101 -4.00 12.94 20.37
#